data_AF-A0A3B9J9Z2-F1
#
_entry.id   AF-A0A3B9J9Z2-F1
#
_cell.length_a   1.000
_cell.length_b   1.000
_cell.length_c   1.000
_cell.angle_alpha   90.00
_cell.angle_beta   90.00
_cell.angle_gamma   90.00
#
_symmetry.space_group_name_H-M   'P 1'
#
loop_
_entity.id
_entity.type
_entity.pdbx_description
1 polymer ?
#
loop_
_entity_poly.entity_id
_entity_poly.type
_entity_poly.pdbx_seq_one_letter_code
_entity_poly.pdbx_strand_id
1 'polypeptide(L)'
;MLLDKLIQYCEVHHEFDNGLAYGAEILRRDRAYERTHRQMMRLYYMAGDRTQAIHQYERCKAALHEELDVAPSKRTQDLYEQIRADVFKPPLFALKKTTAETPELVSTLNDVLDRLDGFSQALKEIRSQVKQEIATLQNNRSVRE
;
A
#
# COMPACT_ATOMS: atom_id res chain seq x y z
N MET A 1 -1.80 -22.21 10.79
CA MET A 1 -0.69 -23.13 10.44
C MET A 1 0.65 -22.38 10.40
N LEU A 2 1.79 -23.06 10.30
CA LEU A 2 3.12 -22.44 10.25
C LEU A 2 3.27 -21.45 9.09
N LEU A 3 2.72 -21.79 7.91
CA LEU A 3 2.73 -20.92 6.73
C LEU A 3 1.98 -19.59 6.95
N ASP A 4 0.89 -19.57 7.72
CA ASP A 4 0.20 -18.30 8.06
C ASP A 4 1.10 -17.34 8.86
N LYS A 5 1.96 -17.89 9.73
CA LYS A 5 2.92 -17.10 10.51
C LYS A 5 4.04 -16.58 9.61
N LEU A 6 4.49 -17.37 8.63
CA LEU A 6 5.48 -16.94 7.65
C LEU A 6 4.94 -15.83 6.75
N ILE A 7 3.68 -15.92 6.33
CA ILE A 7 3.03 -14.83 5.59
C ILE A 7 2.98 -13.55 6.43
N GLN A 8 2.63 -13.65 7.71
CA GLN A 8 2.63 -12.48 8.61
C GLN A 8 4.05 -11.91 8.82
N TYR A 9 5.08 -12.76 8.85
CA TYR A 9 6.47 -12.33 8.89
C TYR A 9 6.85 -11.57 7.62
N CYS A 10 6.48 -12.09 6.44
CA CYS A 10 6.70 -11.42 5.17
C CYS A 10 5.96 -10.07 5.06
N GLU A 11 4.73 -9.97 5.60
CA GLU A 11 3.98 -8.70 5.71
C GLU A 11 4.78 -7.65 6.50
N VAL A 12 5.50 -8.06 7.55
CA VAL A 12 6.32 -7.17 8.42
C VAL A 12 7.64 -6.78 7.75
N HIS A 13 8.29 -7.73 7.08
CA HIS A 13 9.63 -7.55 6.50
C HIS A 13 9.62 -7.04 5.05
N HIS A 14 8.45 -6.74 4.49
CA HIS A 14 8.27 -6.31 3.09
C HIS A 14 8.76 -7.35 2.06
N GLU A 15 8.81 -8.62 2.46
CA GLU A 15 9.17 -9.75 1.58
C GLU A 15 7.92 -10.28 0.86
N PHE A 16 7.32 -9.44 0.01
CA PHE A 16 6.01 -9.71 -0.56
C PHE A 16 5.97 -10.98 -1.41
N ASP A 17 6.99 -11.21 -2.24
CA ASP A 17 7.06 -12.38 -3.12
C ASP A 17 7.09 -13.71 -2.33
N ASN A 18 7.86 -13.76 -1.24
CA ASN A 18 7.90 -14.90 -0.34
C ASN A 18 6.54 -15.13 0.32
N GLY A 19 5.90 -14.06 0.81
CA GLY A 19 4.56 -14.12 1.38
C GLY A 19 3.51 -14.65 0.40
N LEU A 20 3.57 -14.21 -0.86
CA LEU A 20 2.68 -14.67 -1.92
C LEU A 20 2.93 -16.13 -2.29
N ALA A 21 4.18 -16.58 -2.31
CA ALA A 21 4.53 -17.98 -2.55
C ALA A 21 3.99 -18.91 -1.45
N TYR A 22 4.12 -18.52 -0.17
CA TYR A 22 3.52 -19.27 0.94
C TYR A 22 2.00 -19.29 0.86
N GLY A 23 1.38 -18.18 0.48
CA GLY A 23 -0.07 -18.10 0.28
C GLY A 23 -0.53 -19.05 -0.82
N ALA A 24 0.18 -19.10 -1.95
CA ALA A 24 -0.12 -20.01 -3.04
C ALA A 24 -0.04 -21.49 -2.61
N GLU A 25 0.94 -21.87 -1.79
CA GLU A 25 1.06 -23.25 -1.28
C GLU A 25 -0.08 -23.63 -0.31
N ILE A 26 -0.58 -22.68 0.50
CA ILE A 26 -1.78 -22.93 1.32
C ILE A 26 -3.00 -23.12 0.42
N LEU A 27 -3.21 -22.23 -0.55
CA LEU A 27 -4.38 -22.27 -1.44
C LEU A 27 -4.36 -23.46 -2.40
N ARG A 28 -3.20 -24.07 -2.64
CA ARG A 28 -3.10 -25.34 -3.38
C ARG A 28 -3.69 -26.52 -2.59
N ARG A 29 -3.74 -26.43 -1.26
CA ARG A 29 -4.29 -27.48 -0.37
C ARG A 29 -5.74 -27.23 -0.03
N ASP A 30 -6.08 -25.98 0.23
CA ASP A 30 -7.43 -25.52 0.54
C ASP A 30 -7.67 -24.19 -0.17
N ARG A 31 -8.33 -24.25 -1.32
CA ARG A 31 -8.54 -23.09 -2.19
C ARG A 31 -9.58 -22.14 -1.59
N ALA A 32 -10.52 -22.65 -0.80
CA ALA A 32 -11.52 -21.87 -0.06
C ALA A 32 -10.98 -21.25 1.24
N TYR A 33 -9.67 -21.37 1.54
CA TYR A 33 -9.08 -20.84 2.76
C TYR A 33 -9.03 -19.30 2.77
N GLU A 34 -10.15 -18.70 3.15
CA GLU A 34 -10.42 -17.26 3.08
C GLU A 34 -9.39 -16.40 3.84
N ARG A 35 -8.85 -16.92 4.95
CA ARG A 35 -7.82 -16.23 5.73
C ARG A 35 -6.58 -15.93 4.89
N THR A 36 -6.14 -16.88 4.08
CA THR A 36 -4.97 -16.72 3.21
C THR A 36 -5.27 -15.80 2.03
N HIS A 37 -6.46 -15.87 1.44
CA HIS A 37 -6.89 -14.87 0.46
C HIS A 37 -6.77 -13.46 1.02
N ARG A 38 -7.29 -13.24 2.23
CA ARG A 38 -7.21 -11.94 2.91
C ARG A 38 -5.77 -11.51 3.20
N GLN A 39 -4.85 -12.44 3.48
CA GLN A 39 -3.42 -12.14 3.64
C GLN A 39 -2.77 -11.72 2.32
N MET A 40 -3.00 -12.47 1.24
CA MET A 40 -2.47 -12.15 -0.08
C MET A 40 -3.02 -10.82 -0.62
N MET A 41 -4.29 -10.49 -0.35
CA MET A 41 -4.86 -9.17 -0.66
C MET A 41 -4.07 -8.03 0.00
N ARG A 42 -3.67 -8.18 1.27
CA ARG A 42 -2.83 -7.18 1.96
C ARG A 42 -1.44 -7.10 1.36
N LEU A 43 -0.80 -8.24 1.08
CA LEU A 43 0.53 -8.29 0.47
C LEU A 43 0.56 -7.59 -0.88
N TYR A 44 -0.38 -7.89 -1.78
CA TYR A 44 -0.47 -7.24 -3.09
C TYR A 44 -0.65 -5.73 -2.96
N TYR A 45 -1.53 -5.27 -2.07
CA TYR A 45 -1.74 -3.85 -1.84
C TYR A 45 -0.49 -3.16 -1.28
N MET A 46 0.19 -3.77 -0.29
CA MET A 46 1.43 -3.25 0.28
C MET A 46 2.59 -3.22 -0.73
N ALA A 47 2.60 -4.13 -1.70
CA ALA A 47 3.52 -4.14 -2.83
C ALA A 47 3.17 -3.10 -3.92
N GLY A 48 2.08 -2.35 -3.76
CA GLY A 48 1.60 -1.36 -4.73
C GLY A 48 0.75 -1.94 -5.86
N ASP A 49 0.48 -3.26 -5.85
CA ASP A 49 -0.35 -3.93 -6.86
C ASP A 49 -1.81 -4.04 -6.40
N ARG A 50 -2.50 -2.90 -6.37
CA ARG A 50 -3.91 -2.81 -6.01
C ARG A 50 -4.80 -3.67 -6.91
N THR A 51 -4.44 -3.80 -8.19
CA THR A 51 -5.19 -4.59 -9.16
C THR A 51 -5.17 -6.07 -8.81
N GLN A 52 -4.00 -6.63 -8.48
CA GLN A 52 -3.92 -8.02 -8.03
C GLN A 52 -4.61 -8.24 -6.68
N ALA A 53 -4.58 -7.26 -5.78
CA ALA A 53 -5.34 -7.35 -4.54
C ALA A 53 -6.86 -7.48 -4.78
N ILE A 54 -7.39 -6.75 -5.75
CA ILE A 54 -8.80 -6.85 -6.18
C ILE A 54 -9.08 -8.21 -6.83
N HIS A 55 -8.23 -8.67 -7.74
CA HIS A 55 -8.39 -10.00 -8.35
C HIS A 55 -8.33 -11.13 -7.33
N GLN A 56 -7.52 -10.99 -6.28
CA GLN A 56 -7.42 -11.98 -5.22
C GLN A 56 -8.72 -12.12 -4.41
N TYR A 57 -9.49 -11.04 -4.26
CA TYR A 57 -10.84 -11.09 -3.68
C TYR A 57 -11.82 -11.86 -4.57
N GLU A 58 -11.82 -11.60 -5.88
CA GLU A 58 -12.70 -12.33 -6.80
C GLU A 58 -12.38 -13.83 -6.81
N ARG A 59 -11.09 -14.20 -6.75
CA ARG A 59 -10.66 -15.60 -6.58
C ARG A 59 -11.17 -16.21 -5.27
N CYS A 60 -11.13 -15.44 -4.18
CA CYS A 60 -11.66 -15.88 -2.87
C CYS A 60 -13.17 -16.15 -2.96
N LYS A 61 -13.90 -15.24 -3.58
CA LYS A 61 -15.36 -15.33 -3.76
C LYS A 61 -15.74 -16.56 -4.59
N ALA A 62 -15.03 -16.78 -5.70
CA ALA A 62 -15.24 -17.96 -6.54
C ALA A 62 -14.95 -19.27 -5.76
N ALA A 63 -13.81 -19.35 -5.07
CA ALA A 63 -13.43 -20.55 -4.33
C ALA A 63 -14.41 -20.90 -3.20
N LEU A 64 -14.85 -19.90 -2.43
CA LEU A 64 -15.84 -20.08 -1.35
C LEU A 64 -17.21 -20.52 -1.88
N HIS A 65 -17.64 -19.96 -3.01
CA HIS A 65 -18.90 -20.35 -3.63
C HIS A 65 -18.82 -21.77 -4.19
N GLU A 66 -17.74 -22.10 -4.90
CA GLU A 66 -17.58 -23.42 -5.54
C GLU A 66 -17.41 -24.57 -4.52
N GLU A 67 -16.72 -24.36 -3.39
CA GLU A 67 -16.39 -25.45 -2.45
C GLU A 67 -17.35 -25.52 -1.26
N LEU A 68 -17.90 -24.39 -0.84
CA LEU A 68 -18.67 -24.29 0.40
C LEU A 68 -20.08 -23.69 0.20
N ASP A 69 -20.41 -23.19 -1.00
CA ASP A 69 -21.64 -22.45 -1.31
C ASP A 69 -21.90 -21.28 -0.35
N VAL A 70 -20.84 -20.59 0.05
CA VAL A 70 -20.91 -19.41 0.93
C VAL A 70 -20.31 -18.17 0.28
N ALA A 71 -20.80 -17.00 0.70
CA ALA A 71 -20.18 -15.73 0.36
C ALA A 71 -18.96 -15.44 1.26
N PRO A 72 -18.03 -14.56 0.84
CA PRO A 72 -16.96 -14.05 1.69
C PRO A 72 -17.51 -13.45 2.99
N SER A 73 -16.80 -13.65 4.09
CA SER A 73 -17.12 -13.04 5.38
C SER A 73 -17.08 -11.51 5.31
N LYS A 74 -17.81 -10.85 6.21
CA LYS A 74 -17.84 -9.38 6.31
C LYS A 74 -16.43 -8.78 6.42
N ARG A 75 -15.54 -9.42 7.18
CA ARG A 75 -14.14 -8.99 7.32
C ARG A 75 -13.38 -8.96 5.99
N THR A 76 -13.67 -9.87 5.08
CA THR A 76 -13.02 -9.94 3.77
C THR A 76 -13.63 -8.94 2.80
N GLN A 77 -14.96 -8.76 2.85
CA GLN A 77 -15.66 -7.71 2.10
C GLN A 77 -15.16 -6.31 2.49
N ASP A 78 -15.03 -6.03 3.80
CA ASP A 78 -14.56 -4.74 4.30
C ASP A 78 -13.11 -4.46 3.86
N LEU A 79 -12.24 -5.48 3.83
CA LEU A 79 -10.89 -5.31 3.30
C LEU A 79 -10.92 -4.98 1.80
N TYR A 80 -11.72 -5.70 1.03
CA TYR A 80 -11.88 -5.44 -0.40
C TYR A 80 -12.37 -4.01 -0.66
N GLU A 81 -13.38 -3.55 0.09
CA GLU A 81 -13.90 -2.20 -0.03
C GLU A 81 -12.84 -1.14 0.32
N GLN A 82 -12.04 -1.35 1.37
CA GLN A 82 -10.95 -0.46 1.74
C GLN A 82 -9.85 -0.40 0.66
N ILE A 83 -9.46 -1.55 0.10
CA ILE A 83 -8.50 -1.64 -1.00
C ILE A 83 -9.06 -0.96 -2.25
N ARG A 84 -10.34 -1.18 -2.56
CA ARG A 84 -11.03 -0.57 -3.70
C ARG A 84 -11.18 0.94 -3.53
N ALA A 85 -11.35 1.44 -2.31
CA ALA A 85 -11.39 2.88 -2.06
C ALA A 85 -9.99 3.51 -1.91
N ASP A 86 -8.92 2.71 -1.96
CA ASP A 86 -7.53 3.13 -1.75
C ASP A 86 -7.29 3.78 -0.37
N VAL A 87 -8.02 3.29 0.63
CA VAL A 87 -7.97 3.77 2.02
C VAL A 87 -7.47 2.70 2.99
N PHE A 88 -7.12 1.51 2.48
CA PHE A 88 -6.61 0.44 3.33
C PHE A 88 -5.27 0.87 3.93
N LYS A 89 -5.24 0.95 5.26
CA LYS A 89 -4.00 1.19 6.01
C LYS A 89 -3.54 -0.14 6.58
N PRO A 90 -2.42 -0.71 6.09
CA PRO A 90 -1.89 -1.91 6.68
C PRO A 90 -1.63 -1.68 8.17
N PRO A 91 -1.87 -2.68 9.03
CA PRO A 91 -1.59 -2.55 10.44
C PRO A 91 -0.13 -2.12 10.63
N LEU A 92 0.12 -0.97 11.28
CA LEU A 92 1.46 -0.40 11.56
C LEU A 92 2.33 -1.26 12.50
N PHE A 93 2.03 -2.56 12.65
CA PHE A 93 2.58 -3.45 13.67
C PHE A 93 4.07 -3.84 13.45
N ALA A 94 4.77 -3.19 12.53
CA ALA A 94 6.15 -3.52 12.15
C ALA A 94 7.19 -2.42 12.44
N LEU A 95 6.80 -1.17 12.75
CA LEU A 95 7.79 -0.14 13.10
C LEU A 95 8.21 -0.17 14.58
N LYS A 96 7.55 -1.00 15.42
CA LYS A 96 7.77 -1.01 16.88
C LYS A 96 8.67 -2.14 17.39
N LYS A 97 9.38 -2.85 16.51
CA LYS A 97 10.33 -3.93 16.87
C LYS A 97 11.74 -3.77 16.27
N THR A 98 12.13 -2.54 15.92
CA THR A 98 13.55 -2.16 15.90
C THR A 98 13.82 -1.30 17.13
N THR A 99 13.75 -1.90 18.32
CA THR A 99 14.43 -1.35 19.50
C THR A 99 15.92 -1.64 19.38
N ALA A 100 16.53 -0.92 18.46
CA ALA A 100 17.91 -0.47 18.51
C ALA A 100 17.93 0.84 17.71
N GLU A 101 17.13 1.81 18.16
CA GLU A 101 17.30 3.20 17.76
C GLU A 101 18.66 3.65 18.29
N THR A 102 19.72 3.45 17.51
CA THR A 102 20.91 4.27 17.68
C THR A 102 20.46 5.71 17.42
N PRO A 103 20.71 6.66 18.35
CA PRO A 103 20.29 8.07 18.21
C PRO A 103 20.68 8.69 16.87
N GLU A 104 21.78 8.19 16.30
CA GLU A 104 22.37 8.59 15.03
C GLU A 104 21.50 8.30 13.80
N LEU A 105 20.71 7.21 13.82
CA LEU A 105 19.84 6.90 12.69
C LEU A 105 18.59 7.78 12.68
N VAL A 106 18.04 8.05 13.88
CA VAL A 106 16.89 8.94 14.05
C VAL A 106 17.25 10.37 13.68
N SER A 107 18.44 10.86 14.08
CA SER A 107 18.90 12.19 13.67
C SER A 107 19.12 12.29 12.17
N THR A 108 19.76 11.29 11.57
CA THR A 108 19.99 11.26 10.10
C THR A 108 18.67 11.27 9.34
N LEU A 109 17.66 10.52 9.80
CA LEU A 109 16.36 10.51 9.15
C LEU A 109 15.65 11.86 9.26
N ASN A 110 15.69 12.50 10.43
CA ASN A 110 15.13 13.84 10.61
C ASN A 110 15.84 14.87 9.71
N ASP A 111 17.17 14.81 9.60
CA ASP A 111 17.94 15.69 8.71
C ASP A 111 17.53 15.50 7.24
N VAL A 112 17.26 14.26 6.82
CA VAL A 112 16.80 13.96 5.46
C VAL A 112 15.38 14.50 5.24
N LEU A 113 14.49 14.36 6.22
CA LEU A 113 13.13 14.88 6.14
C LEU A 113 13.12 16.41 6.05
N ASP A 114 13.92 17.09 6.87
CA ASP A 114 14.05 18.56 6.83
C ASP A 114 14.56 19.04 5.46
N ARG A 115 15.51 18.32 4.85
CA ARG A 115 16.00 18.63 3.49
C ARG A 115 14.90 18.44 2.45
N LEU A 116 14.12 17.36 2.53
CA LEU A 116 13.01 17.10 1.62
C LEU A 116 11.93 18.18 1.71
N ASP A 117 11.63 18.65 2.92
CA ASP A 117 10.70 19.77 3.12
C ASP A 117 11.23 21.07 2.52
N GLY A 118 12.53 21.34 2.68
CA GLY A 118 13.20 22.47 2.01
C GLY A 118 13.08 22.42 0.49
N PHE A 119 13.33 21.26 -0.13
CA PHE A 119 13.17 21.09 -1.58
C PHE A 119 11.70 21.24 -2.02
N SER A 120 10.76 20.66 -1.28
CA SER A 120 9.33 20.79 -1.54
C SER A 120 8.88 22.26 -1.54
N GLN A 121 9.40 23.05 -0.61
CA GLN A 121 9.09 24.48 -0.51
C GLN A 121 9.68 25.28 -1.68
N ALA A 122 10.95 25.03 -2.03
CA ALA A 122 11.58 25.67 -3.19
C ALA A 122 10.83 25.36 -4.50
N LEU A 123 10.40 24.12 -4.71
CA LEU A 123 9.60 23.74 -5.87
C LEU A 123 8.25 24.46 -5.90
N LYS A 124 7.60 24.67 -4.74
CA LYS A 124 6.35 25.44 -4.65
C LYS A 124 6.57 26.90 -5.04
N GLU A 125 7.69 27.50 -4.61
CA GLU A 125 8.05 28.89 -4.92
C GLU A 125 8.32 29.08 -6.42
N ILE A 126 9.16 28.24 -7.01
CA ILE A 126 9.45 28.25 -8.45
C ILE A 126 8.16 28.12 -9.25
N ARG A 127 7.28 27.19 -8.86
CA ARG A 127 5.96 27.02 -9.50
C ARG A 127 5.09 28.28 -9.39
N SER A 128 5.17 29.01 -8.29
CA SER A 128 4.43 30.26 -8.08
C SER A 128 4.97 31.38 -8.96
N GLN A 129 6.29 31.54 -9.04
CA GLN A 129 6.95 32.53 -9.89
C GLN A 129 6.60 32.33 -11.37
N VAL A 130 6.75 31.12 -11.89
CA VAL A 130 6.42 30.81 -13.29
C VAL A 130 4.95 31.12 -13.59
N LYS A 131 4.03 30.82 -12.67
CA LYS A 131 2.61 31.19 -12.85
C LYS A 131 2.39 32.70 -12.91
N GLN A 132 3.09 33.46 -12.08
CA GLN A 132 3.00 34.92 -12.07
C GLN A 132 3.56 35.53 -13.37
N GLU A 133 4.70 35.03 -13.85
CA GLU A 133 5.31 35.49 -15.10
C GLU A 133 4.44 35.20 -16.33
N ILE A 134 3.80 34.02 -16.38
CA ILE A 134 2.84 33.70 -17.44
C ILE A 134 1.67 34.69 -17.40
N ALA A 135 1.14 34.99 -16.21
CA ALA A 135 0.02 35.92 -16.05
C ALA A 135 0.38 37.35 -16.46
N THR A 136 1.59 37.83 -16.11
CA THR A 136 2.05 39.18 -16.50
C THR A 136 2.27 39.29 -18.00
N LEU A 137 2.81 38.25 -18.65
CA LEU A 137 2.96 38.22 -20.11
C LEU A 137 1.61 38.20 -20.83
N GLN A 138 0.63 37.46 -20.33
CA GLN A 138 -0.73 37.45 -20.87
C GLN A 138 -1.41 38.82 -20.74
N ASN A 139 -1.29 39.47 -19.59
CA ASN A 139 -1.87 40.80 -19.35
C ASN A 139 -1.23 41.88 -20.24
N ASN A 140 0.09 41.87 -20.40
CA ASN A 140 0.81 42.82 -21.27
C ASN A 140 0.49 42.63 -22.76
N ARG A 141 0.10 41.43 -23.18
CA ARG A 141 -0.33 41.14 -24.55
C ARG A 141 -1.73 41.69 -24.84
N SER A 142 -2.65 41.59 -23.88
CA SER A 142 -4.02 42.15 -23.97
C SER A 142 -4.09 43.68 -23.96
N VAL A 143 -3.04 44.37 -23.53
CA VAL A 143 -2.97 45.85 -23.52
C VAL A 143 -2.37 46.41 -24.82
N ARG A 144 -1.75 45.54 -25.66
CA ARG A 144 -1.09 45.92 -26.92
C ARG A 144 -1.90 45.59 -28.17
N GLU A 145 -3.06 44.94 -28.01
CA GLU A 145 -4.07 44.68 -29.06
C GLU A 145 -5.24 45.66 -28.89
#